data_AF-A0A0A7FYR0-F1
#
_entry.id   AF-A0A0A7FYR0-F1
#
_cell.length_a   1.000
_cell.length_b   1.000
_cell.length_c   1.000
_cell.angle_alpha   90.00
_cell.angle_beta   90.00
_cell.angle_gamma   90.00
#
_symmetry.space_group_name_H-M   'P 1'
#
loop_
_entity.id
_entity.type
_entity.pdbx_description
1 polymer ?
#
loop_
_entity_poly.entity_id
_entity_poly.type
_entity_poly.pdbx_seq_one_letter_code
_entity_poly.pdbx_strand_id
1 'polypeptide(L)'
;MLIECLVAIFILTTICMLFVSINKGDMVSFKERERSRDNSILLNNIISELKFNVKLESLEEKLINDKLSINIGADFNNKLQNENILNINDESSKKLVLVEKVQDLENGVKLNLILKEENIEILKYEVKKELWMEKRKEEKDIH
;
A
#
# COMPACT_ATOMS: atom_id res chain seq x y z
N MET A 1 -45.08 -15.86 -36.58
CA MET A 1 -44.74 -16.79 -35.47
C MET A 1 -43.28 -17.24 -35.45
N LEU A 2 -42.76 -17.99 -36.45
CA LEU A 2 -41.36 -18.47 -36.43
C LEU A 2 -40.33 -17.33 -36.50
N ILE A 3 -40.56 -16.34 -37.36
CA ILE A 3 -39.71 -15.15 -37.51
C ILE A 3 -39.72 -14.29 -36.24
N GLU A 4 -40.89 -14.10 -35.62
CA GLU A 4 -41.02 -13.35 -34.36
C GLU A 4 -40.28 -14.05 -33.22
N CYS A 5 -40.32 -15.39 -33.16
CA CYS A 5 -39.57 -16.17 -32.19
C CYS A 5 -38.06 -16.03 -32.39
N LEU A 6 -37.58 -16.05 -33.64
CA LEU A 6 -36.16 -15.81 -33.97
C LEU A 6 -35.71 -14.40 -33.57
N VAL A 7 -36.53 -13.38 -33.86
CA VAL A 7 -36.24 -11.99 -33.49
C VAL A 7 -36.21 -11.84 -31.97
N ALA A 8 -37.15 -12.46 -31.25
CA ALA A 8 -37.16 -12.43 -29.79
C ALA A 8 -35.92 -13.09 -29.17
N ILE A 9 -35.47 -14.24 -29.71
CA ILE A 9 -34.23 -14.90 -29.26
C ILE A 9 -33.01 -14.02 -29.55
N PHE A 10 -32.95 -13.37 -30.71
CA PHE A 10 -31.85 -12.49 -31.07
C PHE A 10 -31.78 -11.25 -30.15
N ILE A 11 -32.92 -10.63 -29.86
CA ILE A 11 -33.00 -9.51 -28.91
C ILE A 11 -32.58 -9.97 -27.51
N LEU A 12 -33.11 -11.09 -27.03
CA LEU A 12 -32.80 -11.62 -25.70
C LEU A 12 -31.30 -11.93 -25.54
N THR A 13 -30.71 -12.63 -26.52
CA THR A 13 -29.28 -12.97 -26.51
C THR A 13 -28.39 -11.72 -26.54
N THR A 14 -28.74 -10.72 -27.34
CA THR A 14 -28.01 -9.45 -27.40
C THR A 14 -28.08 -8.70 -26.07
N ILE A 15 -29.25 -8.63 -25.45
CA ILE A 15 -29.43 -8.01 -24.12
C ILE A 15 -28.63 -8.77 -23.06
N CYS A 16 -28.67 -10.10 -23.07
CA CYS A 16 -27.89 -10.91 -22.13
C CYS A 16 -26.38 -10.72 -22.30
N MET A 17 -25.86 -10.67 -23.54
CA MET A 17 -24.45 -10.40 -23.79
C MET A 17 -24.03 -9.02 -23.28
N LEU A 18 -24.85 -8.00 -23.53
CA LEU A 18 -24.61 -6.64 -23.06
C LEU A 18 -24.59 -6.58 -21.53
N PHE A 19 -25.55 -7.23 -20.87
CA PHE A 19 -25.61 -7.29 -19.40
C PHE A 19 -24.39 -8.02 -18.81
N VAL A 20 -23.98 -9.15 -19.38
CA VAL A 20 -22.77 -9.88 -18.95
C VAL A 20 -21.52 -9.01 -19.13
N SER A 21 -21.42 -8.28 -20.23
CA SER A 21 -20.28 -7.40 -20.49
C SER A 21 -20.18 -6.25 -19.48
N ILE A 22 -21.31 -5.60 -19.17
CA ILE A 22 -21.36 -4.53 -18.16
C ILE A 22 -20.94 -5.07 -16.79
N ASN A 23 -21.52 -6.18 -16.35
CA ASN A 23 -21.18 -6.78 -15.06
C ASN A 23 -19.70 -7.21 -14.98
N LYS A 24 -19.11 -7.69 -16.08
CA LYS A 24 -17.68 -7.99 -16.12
C LYS A 24 -16.83 -6.73 -15.95
N GLY A 25 -17.19 -5.66 -16.66
CA GLY A 25 -16.53 -4.34 -16.51
C GLY A 25 -16.63 -3.82 -15.08
N ASP A 26 -17.82 -3.88 -14.49
CA ASP A 26 -18.06 -3.47 -13.11
C ASP A 26 -17.23 -4.28 -12.12
N MET A 27 -17.16 -5.61 -12.29
CA MET A 27 -16.36 -6.48 -11.42
C MET A 27 -14.86 -6.20 -11.54
N VAL A 28 -14.35 -5.89 -12.73
CA VAL A 28 -12.94 -5.48 -12.92
C VAL A 28 -12.69 -4.17 -12.19
N SER A 29 -13.52 -3.15 -12.40
CA SER A 29 -13.39 -1.85 -11.71
C SER A 29 -13.47 -1.97 -10.19
N PHE A 30 -14.31 -2.90 -9.69
CA PHE A 30 -14.44 -3.17 -8.27
C PHE A 30 -13.16 -3.80 -7.72
N LYS A 31 -12.59 -4.79 -8.41
CA LYS A 31 -11.32 -5.42 -8.02
C LYS A 31 -10.15 -4.43 -8.02
N GLU A 32 -10.11 -3.52 -8.99
CA GLU A 32 -9.09 -2.47 -9.03
C GLU A 32 -9.22 -1.49 -7.85
N ARG A 33 -10.45 -1.10 -7.51
CA ARG A 33 -10.73 -0.25 -6.33
C ARG A 33 -10.34 -0.93 -5.03
N GLU A 34 -10.70 -2.20 -4.85
CA GLU A 34 -10.29 -2.99 -3.69
C GLU A 34 -8.77 -3.08 -3.58
N ARG A 35 -8.08 -3.40 -4.68
CA ARG A 35 -6.61 -3.44 -4.68
C ARG A 35 -5.98 -2.08 -4.34
N SER A 36 -6.53 -1.00 -4.87
CA SER A 36 -6.06 0.37 -4.55
C SER A 36 -6.27 0.70 -3.07
N ARG A 37 -7.41 0.27 -2.50
CA ARG A 37 -7.71 0.45 -1.08
C ARG A 37 -6.71 -0.32 -0.22
N ASP A 38 -6.46 -1.59 -0.53
CA ASP A 38 -5.52 -2.44 0.19
C ASP A 38 -4.10 -1.85 0.16
N ASN A 39 -3.65 -1.39 -1.01
CA ASN A 39 -2.37 -0.72 -1.18
C ASN A 39 -2.27 0.56 -0.35
N SER A 40 -3.35 1.35 -0.26
CA SER A 40 -3.40 2.57 0.53
C SER A 40 -3.33 2.27 2.04
N ILE A 41 -4.06 1.25 2.50
CA ILE A 41 -4.02 0.79 3.90
C ILE A 41 -2.61 0.34 4.27
N LEU A 42 -2.00 -0.51 3.43
CA LEU A 42 -0.64 -0.99 3.62
C LEU A 42 0.37 0.17 3.74
N LEU A 43 0.33 1.12 2.81
CA LEU A 43 1.24 2.27 2.85
C LEU A 43 1.02 3.13 4.10
N ASN A 44 -0.23 3.34 4.50
CA ASN A 44 -0.56 4.09 5.72
C ASN A 44 -0.07 3.40 7.00
N ASN A 45 -0.14 2.07 7.07
CA ASN A 45 0.42 1.31 8.18
C ASN A 45 1.94 1.52 8.27
N ILE A 46 2.62 1.40 7.13
CA ILE A 46 4.08 1.64 7.03
C ILE A 46 4.43 3.07 7.44
N ILE A 47 3.69 4.07 6.96
CA ILE A 47 3.87 5.47 7.33
C ILE A 47 3.72 5.67 8.84
N SER A 48 2.72 5.03 9.44
CA SER A 48 2.44 5.14 10.86
C SER A 48 3.56 4.53 11.70
N GLU A 49 4.06 3.35 11.30
CA GLU A 49 5.21 2.71 11.94
C GLU A 49 6.46 3.59 11.88
N LEU A 50 6.80 4.11 10.69
CA LEU A 50 7.96 4.99 10.53
C LEU A 50 7.85 6.28 11.36
N LYS A 51 6.65 6.87 11.42
CA LYS A 51 6.42 8.09 12.20
C LYS A 51 6.56 7.88 13.69
N PHE A 52 5.92 6.86 14.23
CA PHE A 52 5.65 6.78 15.67
C PHE A 52 6.38 5.65 16.39
N ASN A 53 6.83 4.61 15.68
CA ASN A 53 7.39 3.40 16.29
C ASN A 53 8.88 3.18 15.94
N VAL A 54 9.38 3.83 14.91
CA VAL A 54 10.80 3.84 14.54
C VAL A 54 11.45 5.09 15.10
N LYS A 55 12.66 4.99 15.66
CA LYS A 55 13.46 6.16 16.05
C LYS A 55 14.18 6.76 14.84
N LEU A 56 14.36 8.07 14.81
CA LEU A 56 14.98 8.81 13.70
C LEU A 56 16.39 8.29 13.45
N GLU A 57 17.17 8.13 14.51
CA GLU A 57 18.53 7.57 14.47
C GLU A 57 18.54 6.19 13.79
N SER A 58 17.68 5.27 14.23
CA SER A 58 17.59 3.92 13.64
C SER A 58 17.14 3.92 12.18
N LEU A 59 16.32 4.89 11.78
CA LEU A 59 15.91 5.04 10.39
C LEU A 59 17.10 5.51 9.54
N GLU A 60 17.83 6.52 10.00
CA GLU A 60 18.99 7.06 9.30
C GLU A 60 20.11 6.04 9.16
N GLU A 61 20.37 5.23 10.18
CA GLU A 61 21.34 4.14 10.12
C GLU A 61 21.01 3.09 9.04
N LYS A 62 19.72 2.84 8.79
CA LYS A 62 19.27 1.86 7.78
C LYS A 62 19.13 2.44 6.37
N LEU A 63 19.19 3.76 6.21
CA LEU A 63 19.16 4.39 4.89
C LEU A 63 20.55 4.25 4.24
N ILE A 64 20.64 3.40 3.22
CA ILE A 64 21.85 3.25 2.41
C ILE A 64 21.70 4.12 1.16
N ASN A 65 22.59 5.10 0.99
CA ASN A 65 22.49 6.11 -0.08
C ASN A 65 21.11 6.80 -0.09
N ASP A 66 20.64 7.23 1.08
CA ASP A 66 19.34 7.88 1.28
C ASP A 66 18.13 7.01 0.92
N LYS A 67 18.30 5.68 0.82
CA LYS A 67 17.24 4.74 0.44
C LYS A 67 17.15 3.53 1.36
N LEU A 68 15.93 3.09 1.60
CA LEU A 68 15.61 1.85 2.31
C LEU A 68 14.49 1.12 1.57
N SER A 69 14.69 -0.17 1.31
CA SER A 69 13.66 -1.01 0.71
C SER A 69 13.02 -1.91 1.77
N ILE A 70 11.70 -1.86 1.87
CA ILE A 70 10.91 -2.72 2.76
C ILE A 70 10.13 -3.69 1.87
N ASN A 71 10.47 -4.96 1.99
CA ASN A 71 9.88 -6.03 1.20
C ASN A 71 8.57 -6.53 1.84
N ILE A 72 7.49 -6.62 1.05
CA ILE A 72 6.13 -6.86 1.56
C ILE A 72 5.67 -8.28 1.20
N GLY A 73 5.83 -9.21 2.14
CA GLY A 73 5.31 -10.57 2.01
C GLY A 73 3.80 -10.68 2.28
N ALA A 74 3.26 -11.89 2.07
CA ALA A 74 1.85 -12.19 2.34
C ALA A 74 1.46 -11.99 3.81
N ASP A 75 2.41 -12.20 4.73
CA ASP A 75 2.20 -12.11 6.18
C ASP A 75 2.69 -10.77 6.78
N PHE A 76 3.01 -9.79 5.93
CA PHE A 76 3.64 -8.53 6.34
C PHE A 76 2.86 -7.81 7.44
N ASN A 77 1.54 -7.71 7.31
CA ASN A 77 0.70 -7.01 8.29
C ASN A 77 0.71 -7.69 9.67
N ASN A 78 0.80 -9.03 9.72
CA ASN A 78 0.87 -9.74 10.99
C ASN A 78 2.26 -9.59 11.62
N LYS A 79 3.32 -9.61 10.82
CA LYS A 79 4.68 -9.30 11.29
C LYS A 79 4.77 -7.87 11.82
N LEU A 80 4.14 -6.90 11.16
CA LEU A 80 4.11 -5.49 11.57
C LEU A 80 3.49 -5.26 12.96
N GLN A 81 2.61 -6.16 13.42
CA GLN A 81 2.04 -6.09 14.76
C GLN A 81 3.01 -6.52 15.86
N ASN A 82 3.97 -7.38 15.53
CA ASN A 82 4.84 -8.06 16.50
C ASN A 82 6.30 -7.60 16.41
N GLU A 83 6.71 -7.04 15.27
CA GLU A 83 8.08 -6.72 14.94
C GLU A 83 8.20 -5.28 14.41
N ASN A 84 9.35 -4.64 14.65
CA ASN A 84 9.64 -3.33 14.09
C ASN A 84 9.73 -3.44 12.56
N ILE A 85 9.09 -2.52 11.85
CA ILE A 85 9.06 -2.48 10.39
C ILE A 85 10.46 -2.56 9.74
N LEU A 86 11.47 -1.98 10.38
CA LEU A 86 12.84 -1.98 9.87
C LEU A 86 13.45 -3.39 9.83
N ASN A 87 12.93 -4.34 10.60
CA ASN A 87 13.45 -5.71 10.69
C ASN A 87 12.67 -6.69 9.79
N ILE A 88 11.56 -6.25 9.21
CA ILE A 88 10.75 -7.10 8.33
C ILE A 88 11.39 -7.10 6.95
N ASN A 89 11.90 -8.25 6.54
CA ASN A 89 12.42 -8.48 5.21
C ASN A 89 11.86 -9.79 4.63
N ASP A 90 10.89 -9.68 3.73
CA ASP A 90 10.34 -10.83 3.01
C ASP A 90 10.94 -10.95 1.61
N GLU A 91 11.98 -11.78 1.46
CA GLU A 91 12.72 -11.98 0.20
C GLU A 91 11.87 -12.48 -0.99
N SER A 92 10.65 -12.97 -0.74
CA SER A 92 9.74 -13.56 -1.73
C SER A 92 8.68 -12.59 -2.29
N SER A 93 8.84 -11.29 -2.05
CA SER A 93 7.75 -10.34 -2.31
C SER A 93 7.78 -9.73 -3.71
N LYS A 94 6.63 -9.77 -4.39
CA LYS A 94 6.37 -8.99 -5.63
C LYS A 94 6.19 -7.51 -5.36
N LYS A 95 5.87 -7.14 -4.12
CA LYS A 95 5.61 -5.77 -3.67
C LYS A 95 6.69 -5.30 -2.71
N LEU A 96 7.13 -4.06 -2.84
CA LEU A 96 8.05 -3.41 -1.92
C LEU A 96 7.65 -1.95 -1.70
N VAL A 97 7.99 -1.38 -0.55
CA VAL A 97 8.00 0.06 -0.34
C VAL A 97 9.43 0.54 -0.34
N LEU A 98 9.74 1.43 -1.29
CA LEU A 98 10.99 2.17 -1.30
C LEU A 98 10.79 3.46 -0.49
N VAL A 99 11.56 3.61 0.59
CA VAL A 99 11.65 4.82 1.39
C VAL A 99 12.87 5.60 0.91
N GLU A 100 12.67 6.80 0.39
CA GLU A 100 13.74 7.69 -0.08
C GLU A 100 13.77 8.94 0.79
N LYS A 101 14.92 9.26 1.37
CA LYS A 101 15.13 10.53 2.07
C LYS A 101 15.23 11.64 1.03
N VAL A 102 14.38 12.65 1.21
CA VAL A 102 14.26 13.80 0.30
C VAL A 102 15.03 14.99 0.84
N GLN A 103 14.91 15.24 2.13
CA GLN A 103 15.46 16.43 2.76
C GLN A 103 15.59 16.24 4.27
N ASP A 104 16.69 16.77 4.83
CA ASP A 104 16.82 17.03 6.26
C ASP A 104 15.99 18.24 6.68
N LEU A 105 15.27 18.10 7.80
CA LEU A 105 14.54 19.18 8.45
C LEU A 105 15.22 19.48 9.79
N GLU A 106 15.03 20.69 10.30
CA GLU A 106 15.65 21.12 11.58
C GLU A 106 15.35 20.16 12.75
N ASN A 107 14.17 19.53 12.75
CA ASN A 107 13.73 18.60 13.80
C ASN A 107 13.25 17.24 13.24
N GLY A 108 13.78 16.81 12.10
CA GLY A 108 13.33 15.56 11.49
C GLY A 108 13.81 15.34 10.06
N VAL A 109 13.12 14.45 9.34
CA VAL A 109 13.41 14.13 7.94
C VAL A 109 12.14 14.10 7.11
N LYS A 110 12.30 14.49 5.85
CA LYS A 110 11.28 14.36 4.81
C LYS A 110 11.59 13.13 3.96
N LEU A 111 10.62 12.24 3.82
CA LEU A 111 10.77 10.97 3.11
C LEU A 111 9.69 10.86 2.02
N ASN A 112 10.05 10.23 0.92
CA ASN A 112 9.11 9.70 -0.06
C ASN A 112 8.97 8.19 0.15
N LEU A 113 7.74 7.71 0.26
CA LEU A 113 7.46 6.29 0.24
C LEU A 113 6.80 5.93 -1.07
N ILE A 114 7.41 4.99 -1.78
CA ILE A 114 6.99 4.57 -3.11
C ILE A 114 6.65 3.08 -3.03
N LEU A 115 5.37 2.75 -3.07
CA LEU A 115 4.90 1.37 -3.21
C LEU A 115 5.10 0.93 -4.66
N LYS A 116 5.89 -0.12 -4.84
CA LYS A 116 6.16 -0.75 -6.13
C LYS A 116 5.65 -2.18 -6.14
N GLU A 117 5.14 -2.61 -7.29
CA GLU A 117 4.80 -4.01 -7.58
C GLU A 117 5.47 -4.40 -8.91
N GLU A 118 6.29 -5.44 -8.91
CA GLU A 118 7.04 -5.88 -10.10
C GLU A 118 7.82 -4.72 -10.79
N ASN A 119 8.42 -3.84 -9.97
CA ASN A 119 9.12 -2.60 -10.37
C ASN A 119 8.27 -1.45 -10.95
N ILE A 120 6.94 -1.60 -10.97
CA ILE A 120 6.02 -0.53 -11.38
C ILE A 120 5.63 0.28 -10.14
N GLU A 121 5.75 1.61 -10.22
CA GLU A 121 5.25 2.50 -9.18
C GLU A 121 3.72 2.49 -9.16
N ILE A 122 3.15 2.10 -8.02
CA ILE A 122 1.71 2.00 -7.81
C ILE A 122 1.19 3.21 -7.05
N LEU A 123 1.92 3.64 -6.01
CA LEU A 123 1.53 4.73 -5.14
C LEU A 123 2.78 5.42 -4.61
N LYS A 124 2.75 6.75 -4.55
CA LYS A 124 3.80 7.56 -3.93
C LYS A 124 3.18 8.50 -2.92
N TYR A 125 3.78 8.55 -1.74
CA TYR A 125 3.35 9.42 -0.67
C TYR A 125 4.54 10.12 -0.02
N GLU A 126 4.38 11.41 0.24
CA GLU A 126 5.37 12.21 0.92
C GLU A 126 5.03 12.27 2.42
N VAL A 127 6.02 11.98 3.25
CA VAL A 127 5.86 11.97 4.70
C VAL A 127 6.95 12.79 5.38
N LYS A 128 6.59 13.45 6.47
CA LYS A 128 7.55 14.03 7.42
C LYS A 128 7.58 13.17 8.67
N LYS A 129 8.78 12.80 9.10
CA LYS A 129 9.05 12.20 10.41
C LYS A 129 9.78 13.24 11.24
N GLU A 130 9.19 13.64 12.36
CA GLU A 130 9.74 14.67 13.25
C GLU A 130 10.00 14.07 14.62
N LEU A 131 11.00 14.60 15.33
CA LEU A 131 11.49 14.06 16.60
C LEU A 131 10.39 13.97 17.68
N TRP A 132 9.44 14.90 17.69
CA TRP A 132 8.32 14.88 18.64
C TRP A 132 7.38 13.69 18.45
N MET A 133 7.35 13.08 17.25
CA MET A 133 6.50 11.93 16.96
C MET A 133 6.95 10.67 17.72
N GLU A 134 8.18 10.64 18.20
CA GLU A 134 8.75 9.51 18.96
C GLU A 134 8.35 9.55 20.44
N LYS A 135 8.02 10.72 20.96
CA LYS A 135 7.83 10.96 22.41
C LYS A 135 6.54 10.36 23.01
N ARG A 136 5.68 9.69 22.22
CA ARG A 136 4.39 9.19 22.73
C ARG A 136 4.42 7.83 23.43
N LYS A 137 5.55 7.10 23.42
CA LYS A 137 5.62 5.77 24.06
C LYS A 137 6.15 5.78 25.51
N GLU A 138 6.90 6.79 25.92
CA GLU A 138 7.51 6.80 27.27
C GLU A 138 6.54 7.19 28.40
N GLU A 139 5.39 7.80 28.10
CA GLU A 139 4.41 8.23 29.11
C GLU A 139 3.42 7.13 29.55
N LYS A 140 3.49 5.90 29.02
CA LYS A 140 2.54 4.81 29.37
C LYS A 140 3.07 3.77 30.36
N ASP A 141 4.33 3.81 30.76
CA ASP A 141 4.92 2.89 31.75
C ASP A 141 5.08 3.52 33.15
N ILE A 142 4.42 4.66 33.41
CA ILE A 142 4.33 5.26 34.74
C ILE A 142 2.88 5.24 35.19
N HIS A 143 2.40 4.08 35.67
CA HIS A 143 1.35 3.99 36.69
C HIS A 143 1.23 2.59 37.28
#